data_AF-A0A971BKL7-F1
#
_entry.id   AF-A0A971BKL7-F1
#
_cell.length_a   1.000
_cell.length_b   1.000
_cell.length_c   1.000
_cell.angle_alpha   90.00
_cell.angle_beta   90.00
_cell.angle_gamma   90.00
#
_symmetry.space_group_name_H-M   'P 1'
#
loop_
_entity.id
_entity.type
_entity.pdbx_description
1 polymer ?
#
loop_
_entity_poly.entity_id
_entity_poly.type
_entity_poly.pdbx_seq_one_letter_code
_entity_poly.pdbx_strand_id
1 'polypeptide(L)' 'MSELTYTKSGDYLIPDLTLTEQPETNLGKYGRMRKSYLKEHRAILWNRLILSEKLYPHLRE' A
#
# COMPACT_ATOMS: atom_id res chain seq x y z
N MET A 1 -15.21 12.46 7.19
CA MET A 1 -14.43 11.66 8.16
C MET A 1 -14.99 10.25 8.09
N SER A 2 -14.18 9.27 7.74
CA SER A 2 -14.57 7.86 7.74
C SER A 2 -14.86 7.43 9.17
N GLU A 3 -16.08 6.95 9.43
CA GLU A 3 -16.43 6.35 10.71
C GLU A 3 -15.70 5.01 10.85
N LEU A 4 -14.95 4.85 11.94
CA LEU A 4 -14.23 3.61 12.25
C LEU A 4 -15.24 2.62 12.85
N THR A 5 -15.45 1.48 12.20
CA THR A 5 -16.26 0.39 12.76
C THR A 5 -15.39 -0.44 13.70
N TYR A 6 -16.02 -1.09 14.68
CA TYR A 6 -15.31 -1.88 15.67
C TYR A 6 -15.98 -3.24 15.87
N THR A 7 -15.16 -4.29 15.91
CA THR A 7 -15.56 -5.64 16.28
C THR A 7 -15.21 -5.94 17.73
N LYS A 8 -16.18 -6.42 18.52
CA LYS A 8 -15.96 -6.80 19.93
C LYS A 8 -15.26 -8.15 20.01
N SER A 9 -14.11 -8.20 20.69
CA SER A 9 -13.36 -9.42 20.98
C SER A 9 -13.11 -9.53 22.49
N GLY A 10 -13.96 -10.31 23.17
CA GLY A 10 -13.97 -10.38 24.63
C GLY A 10 -14.37 -9.03 25.26
N ASP A 11 -13.46 -8.45 26.04
CA ASP A 11 -13.66 -7.17 26.72
C ASP A 11 -13.17 -5.95 25.91
N TYR A 12 -12.63 -6.17 24.71
CA TYR A 12 -12.03 -5.12 23.88
C TYR A 12 -12.80 -4.88 22.58
N LEU A 13 -12.75 -3.64 22.10
CA LEU A 13 -13.22 -3.24 20.76
C LEU A 13 -12.02 -3.09 19.84
N ILE A 14 -11.97 -3.91 18.79
CA ILE A 14 -10.91 -3.88 17.77
C ILE A 14 -11.43 -3.09 16.57
N PRO A 15 -10.75 -2.03 16.12
CA PRO A 15 -11.16 -1.29 14.94
C PRO A 15 -11.03 -2.15 13.68
N ASP A 16 -12.05 -2.11 12.83
CA ASP A 16 -12.04 -2.81 11.55
C ASP A 16 -11.26 -1.95 10.53
N LEU A 17 -9.96 -2.21 10.44
CA LEU A 17 -9.08 -1.54 9.50
C LEU A 17 -9.16 -2.26 8.15
N THR A 18 -9.82 -1.65 7.18
CA THR A 18 -9.78 -2.09 5.78
C THR A 18 -8.76 -1.27 5.01
N LEU A 19 -7.96 -1.94 4.18
CA LEU A 19 -7.15 -1.26 3.18
C LEU A 19 -8.09 -0.71 2.11
N THR A 20 -7.85 0.53 1.67
CA THR A 20 -8.51 1.08 0.49
C THR A 20 -8.28 0.15 -0.70
N GLU A 21 -9.35 -0.19 -1.42
CA GLU A 21 -9.30 -1.09 -2.57
C GLU A 21 -8.22 -0.63 -3.55
N GLN A 22 -7.13 -1.39 -3.61
CA GLN A 22 -6.12 -1.18 -4.63
C GLN A 22 -6.62 -1.81 -5.92
N PRO A 23 -6.48 -1.15 -7.07
CA PRO A 23 -6.94 -1.72 -8.33
C PRO A 23 -6.23 -3.06 -8.57
N GLU A 24 -7.01 -4.11 -8.86
CA GLU A 24 -6.58 -5.51 -9.08
C GLU A 24 -5.69 -5.72 -10.33
N THR A 25 -5.16 -4.65 -10.92
CA THR A 25 -4.24 -4.79 -12.04
C THR A 25 -2.87 -5.23 -11.53
N ASN A 26 -2.54 -6.49 -11.83
CA ASN A 26 -1.22 -7.04 -11.63
C ASN A 26 -0.14 -6.18 -12.29
N LEU A 27 1.01 -6.04 -11.63
CA LEU A 27 2.16 -5.33 -12.18
C LEU A 27 2.71 -6.04 -13.42
N GLY A 28 2.81 -5.31 -14.53
CA GLY A 28 3.48 -5.79 -15.74
C GLY A 28 4.99 -6.05 -15.54
N LYS A 29 5.68 -6.53 -16.59
CA LYS A 29 7.13 -6.83 -16.55
C LYS A 29 7.95 -5.63 -16.05
N TYR A 30 7.70 -4.44 -16.62
CA TYR A 30 8.44 -3.22 -16.29
C TYR A 30 8.09 -2.69 -14.89
N GLY A 31 6.83 -2.79 -14.46
CA GLY A 31 6.42 -2.42 -13.11
C GLY A 31 7.13 -3.26 -12.04
N ARG A 32 7.27 -4.57 -12.26
CA ARG A 32 8.05 -5.45 -11.36
C ARG A 32 9.54 -5.11 -11.35
N MET A 33 10.13 -4.83 -12.52
CA MET A 33 11.54 -4.44 -12.62
C MET A 33 11.81 -3.12 -11.90
N ARG A 34 10.94 -2.12 -12.08
CA ARG A 34 11.02 -0.82 -11.41
C ARG A 34 10.89 -0.96 -9.90
N LYS A 35 10.02 -1.85 -9.42
CA LYS A 35 9.88 -2.17 -7.99
C LYS A 35 11.21 -2.67 -7.39
N SER A 36 11.86 -3.65 -8.03
CA SER A 36 13.16 -4.15 -7.58
C SER A 36 14.22 -3.06 -7.60
N TYR A 37 14.31 -2.30 -8.70
CA TYR A 37 15.26 -1.19 -8.82
C TYR A 37 15.09 -0.13 -7.73
N LEU A 38 13.85 0.28 -7.42
CA LEU A 38 13.59 1.26 -6.36
C LEU A 38 14.01 0.74 -4.99
N LYS A 39 13.76 -0.54 -4.71
CA LYS A 39 14.12 -1.16 -3.43
C LYS A 39 15.63 -1.28 -3.24
N GLU A 40 16.36 -1.64 -4.30
CA GLU A 40 17.81 -1.90 -4.25
C GLU A 40 18.65 -0.63 -4.37
N HIS A 41 18.25 0.29 -5.25
CA HIS A 41 19.08 1.46 -5.60
C HIS A 41 18.54 2.79 -5.10
N ARG A 42 17.26 2.87 -4.70
CA ARG A 42 16.62 4.13 -4.30
C ARG A 42 15.75 3.99 -3.04
N ALA A 43 16.33 3.45 -1.97
CA ALA A 43 15.63 3.18 -0.70
C ALA A 43 14.85 4.40 -0.14
N ILE A 44 15.40 5.62 -0.25
CA ILE A 44 14.71 6.85 0.21
C ILE A 44 13.43 7.10 -0.60
N LEU A 45 13.51 7.01 -1.94
CA LEU A 45 12.35 7.19 -2.81
C LEU A 45 11.32 6.08 -2.62
N TRP A 46 11.78 4.85 -2.46
CA TRP A 46 10.95 3.69 -2.14
C TRP A 46 10.13 3.92 -0.86
N ASN A 47 10.80 4.29 0.24
CA ASN A 47 10.14 4.57 1.51
C ASN A 47 9.15 5.74 1.40
N ARG A 48 9.54 6.81 0.70
CA ARG A 48 8.65 7.96 0.45
C ARG A 48 7.38 7.55 -0.28
N LEU A 49 7.50 6.74 -1.34
CA LEU A 49 6.36 6.28 -2.16
C LEU A 49 5.45 5.30 -1.41
N ILE A 50 6.02 4.44 -0.57
CA ILE A 50 5.24 3.53 0.30
C ILE A 50 4.43 4.33 1.30
N LEU A 51 5.08 5.22 2.05
CA LEU A 51 4.44 5.99 3.12
C LEU A 51 3.40 6.97 2.60
N SER A 52 3.56 7.44 1.36
CA SER A 52 2.57 8.30 0.72
C SER A 52 1.51 7.54 -0.09
N GLU A 53 1.49 6.20 -0.03
CA GLU A 53 0.58 5.33 -0.81
C GLU A 53 0.62 5.53 -2.34
N LYS A 54 1.67 6.15 -2.87
CA LYS A 54 1.83 6.47 -4.31
C LYS A 54 2.69 5.47 -5.07
N LEU A 55 3.14 4.41 -4.40
CA LEU A 55 4.01 3.40 -5.00
C LEU A 55 3.35 2.72 -6.20
N TYR A 56 2.13 2.20 -6.05
CA TYR A 56 1.47 1.42 -7.11
C TYR A 56 1.14 2.24 -8.36
N PRO A 57 0.61 3.47 -8.25
CA PRO A 57 0.49 4.37 -9.40
C PRO A 57 1.83 4.58 -10.13
N HIS A 58 2.91 4.83 -9.38
CA HIS A 58 4.24 5.07 -9.95
C HIS A 58 4.86 3.85 -10.65
N LEU A 59 4.50 2.64 -10.23
CA LEU A 59 4.95 1.40 -10.86
C LEU A 59 4.14 1.02 -12.11
N ARG A 60 2.99 1.65 -12.33
CA ARG A 60 2.11 1.43 -13.50
C ARG A 60 2.30 2.46 -14.61
N GLU A 61 2.96 3.59 -14.34
CA GLU A 61 3.54 4.48 -15.36
C GLU A 61 4.50 3.71 -16.28
#